data_AF-A0AAW6EJ70-F1
#
_entry.id   AF-A0AAW6EJ70-F1
#
_cell.length_a   1.000
_cell.length_b   1.000
_cell.length_c   1.000
_cell.angle_alpha   90.00
_cell.angle_beta   90.00
_cell.angle_gamma   90.00
#
_symmetry.space_group_name_H-M   'P 1'
#
loop_
_entity.id
_entity.type
_entity.pdbx_description
1 polymer ?
#
loop_
_entity_poly.entity_id
_entity_poly.type
_entity_poly.pdbx_seq_one_letter_code
_entity_poly.pdbx_strand_id
1 'polypeptide(L)'
;MSATVAAALKKAAIYILGDEKKRGKLVTVVLSAAVGMLLLLCAPAVMLSSLGEVGEEAQVPELHINADDFYSSLDSESRQKLDDIRSAGNDIANAMDEKGVKVQTIKAQLIYMSYFDEVQNFNAESYANLFAVAPNDSDLIAAINSTYGLEIDYDEFVRTYTFVMNSTLNSYMFNDAGSKNCSDLAAWAENAFISGWGYKSGAAGERDETDRIRYADNAGLVLGYLNYDPTDKLFNSDYDTLVYTEQGGLDTMPETAGIGLFDGSKHGIYIGNGEVVFSSADCGYVTKENVSNGSWTSWCTYEGIDYPQEVTDAIESLNEDSSLEN
;
A
#
# COMPACT_ATOMS: atom_id res chain seq x y z
N MET A 1 7.11 26.40 1.60
CA MET A 1 7.74 26.13 0.28
C MET A 1 8.10 27.45 -0.43
N SER A 2 9.11 27.47 -1.30
CA SER A 2 9.32 28.60 -2.21
C SER A 2 8.36 28.49 -3.41
N ALA A 3 7.88 29.62 -3.94
CA ALA A 3 7.02 29.67 -5.12
C ALA A 3 7.60 28.90 -6.34
N THR A 4 8.91 28.66 -6.35
CA THR A 4 9.64 27.89 -7.37
C THR A 4 9.24 26.42 -7.41
N VAL A 5 8.98 25.79 -6.26
CA VAL A 5 8.62 24.36 -6.19
C VAL A 5 7.22 24.13 -6.73
N ALA A 6 6.23 24.93 -6.29
CA ALA A 6 4.86 24.84 -6.79
C ALA A 6 4.76 25.08 -8.30
N ALA A 7 5.54 26.03 -8.84
CA ALA A 7 5.60 26.27 -10.28
C ALA A 7 6.21 25.10 -11.07
N ALA A 8 7.22 24.42 -10.50
CA ALA A 8 7.83 23.25 -11.11
C ALA A 8 6.87 22.05 -11.14
N LEU A 9 6.14 21.81 -10.05
CA LEU A 9 5.10 20.77 -9.98
C LEU A 9 3.97 21.01 -10.96
N LYS A 10 3.46 22.25 -11.04
CA LYS A 10 2.43 22.62 -12.02
C LYS A 10 2.89 22.36 -13.44
N LYS A 11 4.12 22.75 -13.80
CA LYS A 11 4.68 22.47 -15.12
C LYS A 11 4.82 20.97 -15.39
N ALA A 12 5.26 20.20 -14.40
CA ALA A 12 5.37 18.76 -14.52
C ALA A 12 4.00 18.09 -14.70
N ALA A 13 2.97 18.53 -13.98
CA ALA A 13 1.61 18.01 -14.13
C ALA A 13 0.99 18.36 -15.48
N ILE A 14 1.10 19.62 -15.94
CA ILE A 14 0.65 20.01 -17.29
C ILE A 14 1.39 19.19 -18.35
N TYR A 15 2.68 18.97 -18.16
CA TYR A 15 3.46 18.13 -19.06
C TYR A 15 2.98 16.66 -19.06
N ILE A 16 2.68 16.08 -17.90
CA ILE A 16 2.06 14.75 -17.79
C ILE A 16 0.70 14.76 -18.49
N LEU A 17 -0.14 15.78 -18.28
CA LEU A 17 -1.44 15.89 -18.93
C LEU A 17 -1.36 16.19 -20.44
N GLY A 18 -0.26 16.74 -20.94
CA GLY A 18 -0.15 17.23 -22.32
C GLY A 18 0.71 16.41 -23.30
N ASP A 19 1.70 15.61 -22.87
CA ASP A 19 2.66 14.97 -23.80
C ASP A 19 2.58 13.42 -23.80
N GLU A 20 1.76 12.90 -24.71
CA GLU A 20 1.39 11.48 -24.90
C GLU A 20 2.60 10.54 -25.02
N LYS A 21 3.65 10.94 -25.77
CA LYS A 21 4.82 10.09 -26.06
C LYS A 21 5.82 9.99 -24.92
N LYS A 22 5.65 10.79 -23.87
CA LYS A 22 6.62 10.90 -22.77
C LYS A 22 6.06 10.45 -21.43
N ARG A 23 4.77 10.11 -21.35
CA ARG A 23 4.13 9.50 -20.17
C ARG A 23 4.67 8.11 -19.83
N GLY A 24 4.96 7.30 -20.85
CA GLY A 24 5.54 5.98 -20.64
C GLY A 24 6.98 6.01 -20.11
N LYS A 25 7.73 7.11 -20.35
CA LYS A 25 9.15 7.27 -20.01
C LYS A 25 9.39 7.97 -18.66
N LEU A 26 8.74 7.49 -17.61
CA LEU A 26 8.46 8.29 -16.40
C LEU A 26 9.60 8.21 -15.36
N VAL A 27 10.72 8.90 -15.61
CA VAL A 27 11.83 8.97 -14.64
C VAL A 27 12.39 10.39 -14.49
N THR A 28 11.87 11.14 -13.51
CA THR A 28 12.63 12.09 -12.66
C THR A 28 11.87 12.37 -11.35
N VAL A 29 12.58 12.68 -10.26
CA VAL A 29 12.05 12.97 -8.90
C VAL A 29 10.99 14.09 -8.85
N VAL A 30 10.99 15.01 -9.84
CA VAL A 30 9.98 16.08 -9.96
C VAL A 30 8.68 15.57 -10.58
N LEU A 31 8.76 14.64 -11.55
CA LEU A 31 7.57 14.04 -12.15
C LEU A 31 6.84 13.12 -11.16
N SER A 32 7.56 12.43 -10.29
CA SER A 32 6.93 11.51 -9.35
C SER A 32 6.16 12.20 -8.22
N ALA A 33 6.62 13.35 -7.75
CA ALA A 33 5.82 14.20 -6.86
C ALA A 33 4.56 14.74 -7.56
N ALA A 34 4.64 15.05 -8.86
CA ALA A 34 3.49 15.44 -9.65
C ALA A 34 2.52 14.26 -9.90
N VAL A 35 3.01 13.05 -10.13
CA VAL A 35 2.19 11.82 -10.25
C VAL A 35 1.51 11.48 -8.93
N GLY A 36 2.23 11.51 -7.81
CA GLY A 36 1.62 11.31 -6.49
C GLY A 36 0.54 12.35 -6.19
N MET A 37 0.77 13.62 -6.55
CA MET A 37 -0.25 14.67 -6.44
C MET A 37 -1.44 14.43 -7.37
N LEU A 38 -1.22 14.02 -8.63
CA LEU A 38 -2.30 13.69 -9.56
C LEU A 38 -3.13 12.51 -9.07
N LEU A 39 -2.49 11.44 -8.58
CA LEU A 39 -3.19 10.31 -7.96
C LEU A 39 -4.01 10.74 -6.74
N LEU A 40 -3.50 11.65 -5.90
CA LEU A 40 -4.27 12.23 -4.79
C LEU A 40 -5.48 13.05 -5.29
N LEU A 41 -5.30 13.86 -6.34
CA LEU A 41 -6.40 14.63 -6.97
C LEU A 41 -7.44 13.75 -7.66
N CYS A 42 -7.04 12.55 -8.06
CA CYS A 42 -7.87 11.52 -8.69
C CYS A 42 -8.39 10.47 -7.70
N ALA A 43 -8.10 10.61 -6.39
CA ALA A 43 -8.60 9.68 -5.38
C ALA A 43 -10.14 9.68 -5.37
N PRO A 44 -10.80 8.51 -5.31
CA PRO A 44 -12.25 8.45 -5.37
C PRO A 44 -12.94 9.18 -4.22
N ALA A 45 -14.02 9.89 -4.54
CA ALA A 45 -14.83 10.62 -3.55
C ALA A 45 -15.34 9.72 -2.41
N VAL A 46 -15.47 8.41 -2.64
CA VAL A 46 -15.87 7.43 -1.61
C VAL A 46 -14.82 7.33 -0.49
N MET A 47 -13.53 7.47 -0.83
CA MET A 47 -12.46 7.58 0.17
C MET A 47 -12.52 8.91 0.94
N LEU A 48 -13.08 9.96 0.34
CA LEU A 48 -13.36 11.24 1.00
C LEU A 48 -14.61 11.21 1.89
N SER A 49 -15.54 10.28 1.69
CA SER A 49 -16.74 10.14 2.51
C SER A 49 -16.58 9.27 3.75
N SER A 50 -15.57 8.39 3.81
CA SER A 50 -15.16 7.74 5.06
C SER A 50 -14.40 8.69 6.00
N LEU A 51 -13.96 9.84 5.48
CA LEU A 51 -13.53 10.99 6.24
C LEU A 51 -14.81 11.78 6.63
N GLY A 52 -15.27 11.66 7.87
CA GLY A 52 -16.37 12.49 8.37
C GLY A 52 -16.09 13.98 8.10
N GLU A 53 -17.13 14.76 7.74
CA GLU A 53 -17.08 16.19 7.36
C GLU A 53 -15.65 16.70 7.09
N VAL A 54 -15.13 16.44 5.89
CA VAL A 54 -13.87 17.03 5.44
C VAL A 54 -14.05 18.54 5.36
N GLY A 55 -13.78 19.20 6.48
CA GLY A 55 -13.36 20.59 6.50
C GLY A 55 -12.17 20.74 5.55
N GLU A 56 -12.12 21.89 4.92
CA GLU A 56 -10.98 22.38 4.14
C GLU A 56 -9.65 21.91 4.74
N GLU A 57 -8.71 21.53 3.86
CA GLU A 57 -7.34 21.09 4.15
C GLU A 57 -7.09 19.57 4.17
N ALA A 58 -7.28 18.92 3.02
CA ALA A 58 -6.49 17.74 2.67
C ALA A 58 -5.01 18.15 2.50
N GLN A 59 -4.30 18.32 3.61
CA GLN A 59 -2.86 18.57 3.60
C GLN A 59 -2.16 17.30 3.12
N VAL A 60 -1.64 17.35 1.88
CA VAL A 60 -0.71 16.33 1.40
C VAL A 60 0.55 16.40 2.28
N PRO A 61 0.90 15.35 3.04
CA PRO A 61 2.08 15.40 3.89
C PRO A 61 3.31 15.62 3.00
N GLU A 62 4.02 16.72 3.25
CA GLU A 62 5.19 17.30 2.56
C GLU A 62 4.99 18.26 1.38
N LEU A 63 3.79 18.38 0.80
CA LEU A 63 3.52 19.43 -0.19
C LEU A 63 2.40 20.32 0.33
N HIS A 64 2.75 21.48 0.90
CA HIS A 64 1.82 22.59 1.19
C HIS A 64 1.23 23.16 -0.12
N ILE A 65 0.50 22.34 -0.86
CA ILE A 65 -0.23 22.67 -2.08
C ILE A 65 -1.66 22.26 -1.81
N ASN A 66 -2.53 23.25 -1.68
CA ASN A 66 -3.96 23.01 -1.65
C ASN A 66 -4.39 22.48 -3.02
N ALA A 67 -5.12 21.35 -3.00
CA ALA A 67 -5.61 20.66 -4.19
C ALA A 67 -6.47 21.57 -5.09
N ASP A 68 -7.31 22.42 -4.49
CA ASP A 68 -8.21 23.34 -5.19
C ASP A 68 -7.45 24.51 -5.81
N ASP A 69 -6.47 25.06 -5.08
CA ASP A 69 -5.57 26.10 -5.60
C ASP A 69 -4.76 25.57 -6.80
N PHE A 70 -4.32 24.32 -6.72
CA PHE A 70 -3.61 23.68 -7.82
C PHE A 70 -4.52 23.46 -9.03
N TYR A 71 -5.69 22.85 -8.81
CA TYR A 71 -6.67 22.55 -9.85
C TYR A 71 -7.10 23.84 -10.57
N SER A 72 -7.46 24.88 -9.82
CA SER A 72 -7.86 26.18 -10.37
C SER A 72 -6.74 26.88 -11.14
N SER A 73 -5.47 26.57 -10.85
CA SER A 73 -4.34 27.11 -11.57
C SER A 73 -4.17 26.52 -12.99
N LEU A 74 -4.73 25.34 -13.27
CA LEU A 74 -4.62 24.67 -14.56
C LEU A 74 -5.49 25.34 -15.64
N ASP A 75 -5.04 25.28 -16.89
CA ASP A 75 -5.86 25.71 -18.03
C ASP A 75 -7.09 24.78 -18.21
N SER A 76 -8.04 25.19 -19.05
CA SER A 76 -9.30 24.46 -19.22
C SER A 76 -9.11 23.06 -19.81
N GLU A 77 -8.12 22.87 -20.68
CA GLU A 77 -7.85 21.58 -21.31
C GLU A 77 -7.25 20.60 -20.31
N SER A 78 -6.24 21.06 -19.55
CA SER A 78 -5.64 20.29 -18.46
C SER A 78 -6.67 19.91 -17.39
N ARG A 79 -7.59 20.82 -17.03
CA ARG A 79 -8.67 20.52 -16.08
C ARG A 79 -9.64 19.47 -16.59
N GLN A 80 -10.09 19.60 -17.85
CA GLN A 80 -10.98 18.62 -18.45
C GLN A 80 -10.34 17.23 -18.46
N LYS A 81 -9.06 17.13 -18.86
CA LYS A 81 -8.35 15.85 -18.87
C LYS A 81 -8.20 15.26 -17.47
N LEU A 82 -7.98 16.10 -16.46
CA LEU A 82 -7.93 15.66 -15.06
C LEU A 82 -9.30 15.16 -14.56
N ASP A 83 -10.40 15.80 -14.96
CA ASP A 83 -11.75 15.36 -14.62
C ASP A 83 -12.10 14.03 -15.32
N ASP A 84 -11.68 13.86 -16.57
CA ASP A 84 -11.86 12.60 -17.31
C ASP A 84 -11.07 11.45 -16.64
N ILE A 85 -9.81 11.70 -16.25
CA ILE A 85 -8.99 10.74 -15.49
C ILE A 85 -9.64 10.42 -14.14
N ARG A 86 -10.18 11.42 -13.44
CA ARG A 86 -10.88 11.21 -12.16
C ARG A 86 -12.13 10.33 -12.34
N SER A 87 -12.94 10.61 -13.36
CA SER A 87 -14.13 9.80 -13.66
C SER A 87 -13.76 8.34 -13.92
N ALA A 88 -12.79 8.11 -14.80
CA ALA A 88 -12.31 6.76 -15.09
C ALA A 88 -11.65 6.10 -13.86
N GLY A 89 -10.94 6.88 -13.04
CA GLY A 89 -10.36 6.42 -11.78
C GLY A 89 -11.41 5.91 -10.79
N ASN A 90 -12.57 6.58 -10.70
CA ASN A 90 -13.70 6.12 -9.88
C ASN A 90 -14.27 4.80 -10.40
N ASP A 91 -14.48 4.70 -11.72
CA ASP A 91 -15.00 3.48 -12.36
C ASP A 91 -14.05 2.30 -12.14
N ILE A 92 -12.74 2.54 -12.25
CA ILE A 92 -11.69 1.56 -11.95
C ILE A 92 -11.78 1.12 -10.49
N ALA A 93 -11.84 2.06 -9.55
CA ALA A 93 -11.88 1.74 -8.11
C ALA A 93 -13.10 0.88 -7.76
N ASN A 94 -14.28 1.22 -8.28
CA ASN A 94 -15.50 0.45 -8.08
C ASN A 94 -15.35 -0.97 -8.66
N ALA A 95 -14.85 -1.09 -9.90
CA ALA A 95 -14.64 -2.38 -10.54
C ALA A 95 -13.61 -3.26 -9.81
N MET A 96 -12.56 -2.66 -9.23
CA MET A 96 -11.57 -3.39 -8.42
C MET A 96 -12.18 -3.93 -7.13
N ASP A 97 -13.03 -3.14 -6.46
CA ASP A 97 -13.75 -3.56 -5.25
C ASP A 97 -14.71 -4.71 -5.57
N GLU A 98 -15.50 -4.59 -6.64
CA GLU A 98 -16.41 -5.64 -7.11
C GLU A 98 -15.70 -6.96 -7.47
N LYS A 99 -14.44 -6.90 -7.91
CA LYS A 99 -13.60 -8.08 -8.20
C LYS A 99 -12.80 -8.58 -7.00
N GLY A 100 -12.92 -7.96 -5.83
CA GLY A 100 -12.18 -8.35 -4.63
C GLY A 100 -10.67 -8.07 -4.71
N VAL A 101 -10.23 -7.20 -5.62
CA VAL A 101 -8.82 -6.82 -5.83
C VAL A 101 -8.58 -5.34 -5.54
N LYS A 102 -9.30 -4.81 -4.55
CA LYS A 102 -9.29 -3.41 -4.14
C LYS A 102 -7.86 -2.86 -3.92
N VAL A 103 -6.95 -3.67 -3.36
CA VAL A 103 -5.53 -3.33 -3.15
C VAL A 103 -4.80 -2.93 -4.44
N GLN A 104 -5.24 -3.42 -5.61
CA GLN A 104 -4.65 -3.12 -6.91
C GLN A 104 -5.09 -1.77 -7.50
N THR A 105 -6.01 -1.05 -6.86
CA THR A 105 -6.61 0.18 -7.41
C THR A 105 -5.57 1.23 -7.81
N ILE A 106 -4.60 1.53 -6.94
CA ILE A 106 -3.55 2.51 -7.25
C ILE A 106 -2.72 2.07 -8.45
N LYS A 107 -2.37 0.78 -8.51
CA LYS A 107 -1.62 0.18 -9.62
C LYS A 107 -2.38 0.37 -10.94
N ALA A 108 -3.67 0.06 -10.91
CA ALA A 108 -4.55 0.13 -12.07
C ALA A 108 -4.78 1.56 -12.57
N GLN A 109 -5.00 2.50 -11.65
CA GLN A 109 -5.14 3.93 -11.96
C GLN A 109 -3.82 4.51 -12.51
N LEU A 110 -2.67 4.10 -11.96
CA LEU A 110 -1.36 4.53 -12.46
C LEU A 110 -1.13 4.06 -13.90
N ILE A 111 -1.42 2.78 -14.20
CA ILE A 111 -1.34 2.24 -15.57
C ILE A 111 -2.30 2.99 -16.50
N TYR A 112 -3.54 3.19 -16.08
CA TYR A 112 -4.54 3.90 -16.88
C TYR A 112 -4.07 5.32 -17.22
N MET A 113 -3.72 6.12 -16.20
CA MET A 113 -3.25 7.49 -16.38
C MET A 113 -1.99 7.57 -17.26
N SER A 114 -1.13 6.56 -17.21
CA SER A 114 0.14 6.56 -17.93
C SER A 114 -0.01 6.14 -19.40
N TYR A 115 -0.91 5.19 -19.71
CA TYR A 115 -0.91 4.50 -21.00
C TYR A 115 -2.25 4.49 -21.76
N PHE A 116 -3.38 4.83 -21.12
CA PHE A 116 -4.72 4.63 -21.72
C PHE A 116 -5.26 5.83 -22.51
N ASP A 117 -4.42 6.82 -22.78
CA ASP A 117 -4.76 8.04 -23.51
C ASP A 117 -5.49 7.77 -24.86
N GLU A 118 -4.94 6.87 -25.67
CA GLU A 118 -5.44 6.57 -27.01
C GLU A 118 -6.43 5.38 -27.03
N VAL A 119 -6.67 4.74 -25.87
CA VAL A 119 -7.50 3.55 -25.76
C VAL A 119 -8.97 3.91 -25.91
N GLN A 120 -9.56 3.48 -27.01
CA GLN A 120 -10.98 3.68 -27.28
C GLN A 120 -11.83 2.61 -26.57
N ASN A 121 -13.03 2.99 -26.13
CA ASN A 121 -14.02 2.10 -25.49
C ASN A 121 -13.48 1.38 -24.24
N PHE A 122 -12.73 2.10 -23.40
CA PHE A 122 -12.30 1.58 -22.12
C PHE A 122 -13.50 1.06 -21.29
N ASN A 123 -13.33 -0.11 -20.69
CA ASN A 123 -14.32 -0.73 -19.83
C ASN A 123 -13.64 -1.16 -18.52
N ALA A 124 -14.03 -0.53 -17.41
CA ALA A 124 -13.41 -0.73 -16.11
C ALA A 124 -13.58 -2.17 -15.59
N GLU A 125 -14.72 -2.81 -15.85
CA GLU A 125 -14.98 -4.19 -15.39
C GLU A 125 -14.05 -5.21 -16.07
N SER A 126 -13.90 -5.11 -17.39
CA SER A 126 -12.98 -5.96 -18.17
C SER A 126 -11.54 -5.71 -17.76
N TYR A 127 -11.19 -4.45 -17.48
CA TYR A 127 -9.87 -4.07 -16.99
C TYR A 127 -9.59 -4.68 -15.62
N ALA A 128 -10.48 -4.53 -14.64
CA ALA A 128 -10.35 -5.10 -13.31
C ALA A 128 -10.27 -6.63 -13.33
N ASN A 129 -10.96 -7.28 -14.27
CA ASN A 129 -10.84 -8.73 -14.44
C ASN A 129 -9.41 -9.18 -14.76
N LEU A 130 -8.62 -8.37 -15.50
CA LEU A 130 -7.21 -8.69 -15.76
C LEU A 130 -6.39 -8.75 -14.47
N PHE A 131 -6.65 -7.84 -13.52
CA PHE A 131 -5.99 -7.83 -12.21
C PHE A 131 -6.42 -9.00 -11.33
N ALA A 132 -7.70 -9.40 -11.41
CA ALA A 132 -8.22 -10.52 -10.63
C ALA A 132 -7.66 -11.89 -11.05
N VAL A 133 -7.32 -12.07 -12.32
CA VAL A 133 -6.90 -13.37 -12.85
C VAL A 133 -5.40 -13.50 -13.10
N ALA A 134 -4.66 -12.38 -13.12
CA ALA A 134 -3.22 -12.40 -13.36
C ALA A 134 -2.48 -13.00 -12.15
N PRO A 135 -1.62 -14.02 -12.35
CA PRO A 135 -0.91 -14.66 -11.23
C PRO A 135 0.25 -13.81 -10.70
N ASN A 136 0.76 -12.87 -11.48
CA ASN A 136 1.83 -11.94 -11.10
C ASN A 136 1.79 -10.68 -11.99
N ASP A 137 2.59 -9.68 -11.62
CA ASP A 137 2.61 -8.39 -12.32
C ASP A 137 3.15 -8.48 -13.75
N SER A 138 4.04 -9.43 -14.07
CA SER A 138 4.57 -9.59 -15.42
C SER A 138 3.48 -10.09 -16.37
N ASP A 139 2.73 -11.10 -15.94
CA ASP A 139 1.60 -11.65 -16.68
C ASP A 139 0.45 -10.63 -16.79
N LEU A 140 0.21 -9.83 -15.75
CA LEU A 140 -0.73 -8.71 -15.78
C LEU A 140 -0.39 -7.70 -16.87
N ILE A 141 0.85 -7.22 -16.91
CA ILE A 141 1.29 -6.25 -17.91
C ILE A 141 1.21 -6.83 -19.32
N ALA A 142 1.60 -8.10 -19.51
CA ALA A 142 1.45 -8.79 -20.79
C ALA A 142 -0.03 -8.88 -21.24
N ALA A 143 -0.94 -9.19 -20.33
CA ALA A 143 -2.37 -9.26 -20.61
C ALA A 143 -2.97 -7.89 -20.96
N ILE A 144 -2.58 -6.83 -20.25
CA ILE A 144 -3.00 -5.45 -20.53
C ILE A 144 -2.51 -5.02 -21.92
N ASN A 145 -1.22 -5.24 -22.22
CA ASN A 145 -0.63 -4.95 -23.53
C ASN A 145 -1.39 -5.65 -24.65
N SER A 146 -1.66 -6.96 -24.49
CA SER A 146 -2.40 -7.74 -25.48
C SER A 146 -3.86 -7.30 -25.64
N THR A 147 -4.52 -6.88 -24.57
CA THR A 147 -5.96 -6.54 -24.58
C THR A 147 -6.20 -5.17 -25.20
N TYR A 148 -5.35 -4.20 -24.89
CA TYR A 148 -5.54 -2.80 -25.27
C TYR A 148 -4.60 -2.32 -26.38
N GLY A 149 -3.72 -3.20 -26.89
CA GLY A 149 -2.75 -2.85 -27.92
C GLY A 149 -1.68 -1.87 -27.43
N LEU A 150 -1.28 -2.02 -26.17
CA LEU A 150 -0.29 -1.16 -25.51
C LEU A 150 1.12 -1.80 -25.55
N GLU A 151 2.14 -0.98 -25.33
CA GLU A 151 3.54 -1.38 -25.23
C GLU A 151 4.14 -0.93 -23.90
N ILE A 152 3.53 -1.36 -22.80
CA ILE A 152 4.04 -1.09 -21.45
C ILE A 152 5.29 -1.94 -21.21
N ASP A 153 6.41 -1.28 -20.93
CA ASP A 153 7.63 -1.92 -20.46
C ASP A 153 7.49 -2.27 -18.97
N TYR A 154 7.66 -3.55 -18.65
CA TYR A 154 7.45 -4.06 -17.29
C TYR A 154 8.45 -3.46 -16.28
N ASP A 155 9.73 -3.39 -16.63
CA ASP A 155 10.78 -2.92 -15.72
C ASP A 155 10.63 -1.42 -15.44
N GLU A 156 10.28 -0.64 -16.46
CA GLU A 156 9.95 0.78 -16.32
C GLU A 156 8.72 0.98 -15.45
N PHE A 157 7.64 0.23 -15.71
CA PHE A 157 6.42 0.30 -14.92
C PHE A 157 6.66 -0.02 -13.44
N VAL A 158 7.33 -1.13 -13.14
CA VAL A 158 7.61 -1.54 -11.74
C VAL A 158 8.40 -0.47 -11.02
N ARG A 159 9.41 0.13 -11.66
CA ARG A 159 10.19 1.23 -11.06
C ARG A 159 9.31 2.43 -10.71
N THR A 160 8.41 2.84 -11.61
CA THR A 160 7.49 3.94 -11.36
C THR A 160 6.50 3.61 -10.25
N TYR A 161 5.92 2.40 -10.29
CA TYR A 161 4.97 1.94 -9.28
C TYR A 161 5.62 1.87 -7.89
N THR A 162 6.80 1.26 -7.76
CA THR A 162 7.55 1.19 -6.49
C THR A 162 7.87 2.58 -5.97
N PHE A 163 8.23 3.54 -6.83
CA PHE A 163 8.47 4.91 -6.39
C PHE A 163 7.20 5.55 -5.80
N VAL A 164 6.06 5.39 -6.47
CA VAL A 164 4.76 5.91 -6.02
C VAL A 164 4.38 5.28 -4.68
N MET A 165 4.49 3.95 -4.56
CA MET A 165 4.14 3.23 -3.33
C MET A 165 5.07 3.52 -2.15
N ASN A 166 6.34 3.84 -2.39
CA ASN A 166 7.21 4.36 -1.32
C ASN A 166 6.83 5.77 -0.88
N SER A 167 6.28 6.56 -1.81
CA SER A 167 5.82 7.91 -1.51
C SER A 167 4.49 7.93 -0.75
N THR A 168 3.62 6.91 -0.92
CA THR A 168 2.26 6.88 -0.34
C THR A 168 1.90 5.49 0.19
N LEU A 169 1.33 5.42 1.39
CA LEU A 169 0.72 4.18 1.89
C LEU A 169 -0.60 3.89 1.15
N ASN A 170 -0.80 2.62 0.78
CA ASN A 170 -2.01 2.20 0.10
C ASN A 170 -3.20 2.20 1.07
N SER A 171 -4.13 3.15 0.95
CA SER A 171 -5.33 3.15 1.80
C SER A 171 -6.25 1.98 1.51
N TYR A 172 -6.19 1.39 0.31
CA TYR A 172 -7.03 0.25 -0.08
C TYR A 172 -6.58 -1.08 0.52
N MET A 173 -5.45 -1.12 1.24
CA MET A 173 -5.00 -2.34 1.91
C MET A 173 -5.74 -2.61 3.22
N PHE A 174 -6.37 -1.59 3.81
CA PHE A 174 -7.14 -1.73 5.04
C PHE A 174 -8.58 -2.14 4.74
N ASN A 175 -9.01 -3.26 5.32
CA ASN A 175 -10.39 -3.72 5.31
C ASN A 175 -11.23 -2.95 6.34
N ASP A 176 -10.66 -2.68 7.53
CA ASP A 176 -11.28 -1.87 8.57
C ASP A 176 -10.26 -0.91 9.21
N ALA A 177 -10.04 0.22 8.55
CA ALA A 177 -9.14 1.27 8.98
C ALA A 177 -9.49 1.89 10.35
N GLY A 178 -10.70 1.65 10.88
CA GLY A 178 -11.16 2.17 12.17
C GLY A 178 -10.71 1.35 13.37
N SER A 179 -10.16 0.15 13.14
CA SER A 179 -9.66 -0.75 14.18
C SER A 179 -8.22 -1.17 13.91
N LYS A 180 -7.53 -1.65 14.95
CA LYS A 180 -6.24 -2.31 14.82
C LYS A 180 -6.50 -3.81 14.85
N ASN A 181 -6.50 -4.45 13.69
CA ASN A 181 -6.89 -5.86 13.52
C ASN A 181 -5.81 -6.66 12.77
N CYS A 182 -5.82 -7.98 12.96
CA CYS A 182 -4.76 -8.83 12.42
C CYS A 182 -4.78 -8.90 10.88
N SER A 183 -5.95 -8.88 10.24
CA SER A 183 -6.06 -8.88 8.77
C SER A 183 -5.37 -7.67 8.16
N ASP A 184 -5.55 -6.49 8.75
CA ASP A 184 -4.96 -5.25 8.27
C ASP A 184 -3.47 -5.15 8.60
N LEU A 185 -3.03 -5.76 9.71
CA LEU A 185 -1.60 -5.94 10.00
C LEU A 185 -0.91 -6.81 8.94
N ALA A 186 -1.56 -7.89 8.48
CA ALA A 186 -1.03 -8.71 7.40
C ALA A 186 -0.92 -7.93 6.09
N ALA A 187 -1.98 -7.19 5.73
CA ALA A 187 -1.99 -6.34 4.54
C ALA A 187 -0.92 -5.23 4.60
N TRP A 188 -0.71 -4.65 5.79
CA TRP A 188 0.39 -3.69 6.05
C TRP A 188 1.76 -4.31 5.79
N ALA A 189 2.01 -5.51 6.33
CA ALA A 189 3.28 -6.22 6.15
C ALA A 189 3.53 -6.57 4.68
N GLU A 190 2.52 -7.11 4.00
CA GLU A 190 2.61 -7.41 2.57
C GLU A 190 2.86 -6.15 1.74
N ASN A 191 2.19 -5.03 2.05
CA ASN A 191 2.45 -3.76 1.41
C ASN A 191 3.90 -3.26 1.64
N ALA A 192 4.45 -3.42 2.85
CA ALA A 192 5.83 -3.06 3.13
C ALA A 192 6.83 -3.89 2.29
N PHE A 193 6.56 -5.19 2.11
CA PHE A 193 7.33 -6.06 1.22
C PHE A 193 7.21 -5.64 -0.25
N ILE A 194 5.99 -5.50 -0.78
CA ILE A 194 5.73 -5.14 -2.19
C ILE A 194 6.31 -3.76 -2.54
N SER A 195 6.21 -2.81 -1.60
CA SER A 195 6.75 -1.46 -1.78
C SER A 195 8.26 -1.39 -1.61
N GLY A 196 8.91 -2.45 -1.12
CA GLY A 196 10.36 -2.53 -0.97
C GLY A 196 10.89 -1.69 0.19
N TRP A 197 10.23 -1.74 1.35
CA TRP A 197 10.70 -1.02 2.55
C TRP A 197 12.09 -1.50 2.96
N GLY A 198 12.95 -0.54 3.29
CA GLY A 198 14.29 -0.81 3.78
C GLY A 198 14.30 -1.19 5.26
N TYR A 199 15.44 -1.72 5.72
CA TYR A 199 15.73 -1.90 7.13
C TYR A 199 16.51 -0.69 7.65
N LYS A 200 16.09 -0.13 8.78
CA LYS A 200 16.85 0.87 9.55
C LYS A 200 16.51 0.69 11.01
N SER A 201 17.53 0.53 11.85
CA SER A 201 17.34 0.36 13.30
C SER A 201 16.58 1.55 13.88
N GLY A 202 15.54 1.27 14.68
CA GLY A 202 14.68 2.26 15.33
C GLY A 202 13.62 2.89 14.43
N ALA A 203 13.48 2.46 13.17
CA ALA A 203 12.46 2.96 12.27
C ALA A 203 11.17 2.13 12.38
N ALA A 204 10.01 2.76 12.25
CA ALA A 204 8.69 2.16 12.40
C ALA A 204 7.80 2.39 11.16
N GLY A 205 8.39 2.42 9.96
CA GLY A 205 7.67 2.56 8.70
C GLY A 205 7.56 3.98 8.18
N GLU A 206 8.15 4.96 8.89
CA GLU A 206 8.25 6.33 8.42
C GLU A 206 9.13 6.41 7.16
N ARG A 207 8.82 7.41 6.34
CA ARG A 207 9.58 7.70 5.12
C ARG A 207 10.79 8.56 5.46
N ASP A 208 11.94 8.20 4.91
CA ASP A 208 13.16 9.01 5.02
C ASP A 208 13.09 10.23 4.09
N GLU A 209 13.47 11.40 4.61
CA GLU A 209 13.40 12.66 3.85
C GLU A 209 14.37 12.72 2.66
N THR A 210 15.46 11.95 2.71
CA THR A 210 16.56 12.02 1.74
C THR A 210 16.28 11.18 0.51
N ASP A 211 15.99 9.88 0.72
CA ASP A 211 15.80 8.92 -0.36
C ASP A 211 14.32 8.61 -0.65
N ARG A 212 13.40 9.07 0.22
CA ARG A 212 11.95 8.85 0.14
C ARG A 212 11.52 7.39 0.23
N ILE A 213 12.38 6.54 0.77
CA ILE A 213 12.11 5.14 1.06
C ILE A 213 11.57 5.04 2.49
N ARG A 214 10.64 4.11 2.72
CA ARG A 214 10.17 3.79 4.06
C ARG A 214 11.07 2.75 4.69
N TYR A 215 11.34 2.92 5.98
CA TYR A 215 12.19 2.02 6.71
C TYR A 215 11.48 1.48 7.94
N ALA A 216 11.66 0.20 8.23
CA ALA A 216 11.22 -0.40 9.48
C ALA A 216 12.32 -1.34 9.99
N ASP A 217 12.58 -1.38 11.29
CA ASP A 217 13.25 -2.52 11.89
C ASP A 217 12.27 -3.66 12.18
N ASN A 218 12.72 -4.71 12.84
CA ASN A 218 11.92 -5.91 13.08
C ASN A 218 10.68 -5.64 13.94
N ALA A 219 10.83 -4.93 15.06
CA ALA A 219 9.71 -4.56 15.93
C ALA A 219 8.92 -3.39 15.34
N GLY A 220 9.63 -2.45 14.72
CA GLY A 220 9.12 -1.27 14.04
C GLY A 220 8.13 -1.60 12.92
N LEU A 221 8.23 -2.77 12.29
CA LEU A 221 7.25 -3.19 11.28
C LEU A 221 5.84 -3.35 11.89
N VAL A 222 5.74 -3.88 13.12
CA VAL A 222 4.47 -4.03 13.85
C VAL A 222 4.08 -2.73 14.54
N LEU A 223 5.03 -2.07 15.21
CA LEU A 223 4.79 -0.79 15.89
C LEU A 223 4.32 0.29 14.91
N GLY A 224 4.85 0.29 13.70
CA GLY A 224 4.43 1.17 12.63
C GLY A 224 2.94 1.05 12.31
N TYR A 225 2.42 -0.18 12.20
CA TYR A 225 1.00 -0.41 11.99
C TYR A 225 0.16 0.08 13.17
N LEU A 226 0.59 -0.22 14.40
CA LEU A 226 -0.09 0.21 15.62
C LEU A 226 -0.17 1.74 15.73
N ASN A 227 0.90 2.44 15.36
CA ASN A 227 1.00 3.90 15.48
C ASN A 227 0.49 4.67 14.25
N TYR A 228 0.32 4.02 13.09
CA TYR A 228 -0.12 4.71 11.88
C TYR A 228 -1.64 4.96 11.89
N ASP A 229 -2.04 6.22 11.80
CA ASP A 229 -3.43 6.61 11.56
C ASP A 229 -3.68 6.69 10.05
N PRO A 230 -4.53 5.82 9.47
CA PRO A 230 -4.84 5.85 8.03
C PRO A 230 -5.69 7.05 7.61
N THR A 231 -6.43 7.66 8.53
CA THR A 231 -7.27 8.84 8.32
C THR A 231 -6.40 10.08 8.18
N ASP A 232 -5.57 10.33 9.20
CA ASP A 232 -4.71 11.51 9.26
C ASP A 232 -3.39 11.32 8.50
N LYS A 233 -3.04 10.07 8.15
CA LYS A 233 -1.80 9.66 7.48
C LYS A 233 -0.55 10.03 8.27
N LEU A 234 -0.63 9.95 9.58
CA LEU A 234 0.43 10.29 10.52
C LEU A 234 0.75 9.11 11.43
N PHE A 235 2.01 9.04 11.86
CA PHE A 235 2.42 8.12 12.93
C PHE A 235 2.28 8.84 14.26
N ASN A 236 1.55 8.24 15.18
CA ASN A 236 1.52 8.65 16.58
C ASN A 236 2.64 7.93 17.36
N SER A 237 2.61 8.02 18.68
CA SER A 237 3.59 7.38 19.57
C SER A 237 2.87 6.70 20.73
N ASP A 238 1.72 6.06 20.46
CA ASP A 238 0.95 5.37 21.50
C ASP A 238 1.63 4.07 21.93
N TYR A 239 2.39 3.45 21.02
CA TYR A 239 3.14 2.21 21.24
C TYR A 239 4.63 2.44 21.01
N ASP A 240 5.42 2.46 22.08
CA ASP A 240 6.89 2.62 22.03
C ASP A 240 7.65 1.28 22.14
N THR A 241 6.98 0.23 22.59
CA THR A 241 7.57 -1.10 22.82
C THR A 241 6.61 -2.16 22.31
N LEU A 242 7.13 -3.10 21.52
CA LEU A 242 6.33 -4.21 21.03
C LEU A 242 6.06 -5.18 22.17
N VAL A 243 4.80 -5.26 22.60
CA VAL A 243 4.34 -6.24 23.58
C VAL A 243 3.65 -7.38 22.84
N TYR A 244 4.05 -8.60 23.15
CA TYR A 244 3.52 -9.81 22.54
C TYR A 244 3.34 -10.93 23.57
N THR A 245 2.46 -11.86 23.26
CA THR A 245 2.27 -13.10 24.03
C THR A 245 2.50 -14.29 23.11
N GLU A 246 3.55 -15.06 23.39
CA GLU A 246 3.81 -16.35 22.74
C GLU A 246 2.74 -17.36 23.16
N GLN A 247 2.15 -18.06 22.19
CA GLN A 247 0.98 -18.92 22.41
C GLN A 247 1.35 -20.40 22.35
N GLY A 248 1.97 -20.85 21.26
CA GLY A 248 2.31 -22.26 21.06
C GLY A 248 3.22 -22.50 19.87
N GLY A 249 3.52 -23.78 19.60
CA GLY A 249 4.28 -24.22 18.42
C GLY A 249 3.53 -23.99 17.11
N LEU A 250 4.24 -23.95 15.98
CA LEU A 250 3.63 -23.68 14.67
C LEU A 250 2.61 -24.74 14.21
N ASP A 251 2.67 -25.95 14.77
CA ASP A 251 1.72 -27.04 14.50
C ASP A 251 0.31 -26.78 15.05
N THR A 252 0.18 -25.85 15.99
CA THR A 252 -1.09 -25.43 16.60
C THR A 252 -1.56 -24.05 16.12
N MET A 253 -0.80 -23.42 15.21
CA MET A 253 -1.12 -22.09 14.68
C MET A 253 -2.36 -22.17 13.77
N PRO A 254 -3.40 -21.34 14.02
CA PRO A 254 -4.55 -21.28 13.11
C PRO A 254 -4.18 -20.61 11.78
N GLU A 255 -4.94 -20.89 10.72
CA GLU A 255 -4.71 -20.32 9.37
C GLU A 255 -5.32 -18.91 9.28
N THR A 256 -4.83 -18.00 10.12
CA THR A 256 -5.29 -16.60 10.19
C THR A 256 -4.14 -15.65 9.92
N ALA A 257 -4.25 -14.86 8.84
CA ALA A 257 -3.28 -13.82 8.52
C ALA A 257 -3.23 -12.74 9.63
N GLY A 258 -2.04 -12.24 9.91
CA GLY A 258 -1.76 -11.24 10.94
C GLY A 258 -1.26 -11.81 12.27
N ILE A 259 -1.17 -13.13 12.37
CA ILE A 259 -0.52 -13.80 13.49
C ILE A 259 0.98 -13.48 13.48
N GLY A 260 1.54 -13.25 14.66
CA GLY A 260 2.98 -13.11 14.81
C GLY A 260 3.67 -14.47 14.79
N LEU A 261 4.82 -14.56 14.14
CA LEU A 261 5.75 -15.69 14.29
C LEU A 261 6.97 -15.22 15.08
N PHE A 262 7.53 -16.12 15.88
CA PHE A 262 8.70 -15.85 16.71
C PHE A 262 9.70 -17.01 16.62
N ASP A 263 10.98 -16.68 16.55
CA ASP A 263 12.09 -17.66 16.51
C ASP A 263 12.99 -17.62 17.76
N GLY A 264 12.58 -16.86 18.78
CA GLY A 264 13.38 -16.58 19.97
C GLY A 264 14.16 -15.27 19.92
N SER A 265 14.28 -14.64 18.73
CA SER A 265 15.03 -13.38 18.56
C SER A 265 14.29 -12.32 17.73
N LYS A 266 13.52 -12.72 16.72
CA LYS A 266 12.84 -11.80 15.80
C LYS A 266 11.39 -12.22 15.59
N HIS A 267 10.61 -11.24 15.17
CA HIS A 267 9.21 -11.35 14.83
C HIS A 267 8.98 -11.40 13.32
N GLY A 268 8.00 -12.19 12.91
CA GLY A 268 7.42 -12.20 11.58
C GLY A 268 5.91 -11.98 11.66
N ILE A 269 5.31 -11.60 10.54
CA ILE A 269 3.86 -11.44 10.40
C ILE A 269 3.41 -12.46 9.36
N TYR A 270 2.58 -13.42 9.77
CA TYR A 270 1.97 -14.39 8.88
C TYR A 270 1.03 -13.68 7.93
N ILE A 271 1.13 -13.94 6.62
CA ILE A 271 0.24 -13.33 5.62
C ILE A 271 -0.70 -14.34 4.95
N GLY A 272 -0.78 -15.56 5.50
CA GLY A 272 -1.56 -16.67 4.93
C GLY A 272 -0.78 -17.52 3.93
N ASN A 273 -1.34 -18.67 3.55
CA ASN A 273 -0.78 -19.57 2.53
C ASN A 273 0.67 -20.04 2.81
N GLY A 274 1.05 -20.15 4.08
CA GLY A 274 2.38 -20.55 4.50
C GLY A 274 3.46 -19.49 4.27
N GLU A 275 3.11 -18.22 4.08
CA GLU A 275 4.05 -17.13 3.88
C GLU A 275 4.13 -16.20 5.10
N VAL A 276 5.34 -15.68 5.37
CA VAL A 276 5.63 -14.74 6.46
C VAL A 276 6.48 -13.59 5.96
N VAL A 277 6.14 -12.39 6.42
CA VAL A 277 6.87 -11.15 6.14
C VAL A 277 7.56 -10.65 7.40
N PHE A 278 8.81 -10.19 7.27
CA PHE A 278 9.58 -9.63 8.37
C PHE A 278 10.63 -8.63 7.89
N SER A 279 11.01 -7.68 8.74
CA SER A 279 12.15 -6.80 8.46
C SER A 279 13.47 -7.47 8.85
N SER A 280 14.41 -7.56 7.90
CA SER A 280 15.68 -8.27 8.04
C SER A 280 16.87 -7.31 8.03
N ALA A 281 17.61 -7.27 9.14
CA ALA A 281 18.86 -6.53 9.24
C ALA A 281 19.93 -7.06 8.27
N ASP A 282 19.99 -8.39 8.09
CA ASP A 282 20.98 -9.06 7.24
C ASP A 282 20.74 -8.78 5.74
N CYS A 283 19.46 -8.74 5.33
CA CYS A 283 19.10 -8.39 3.97
C CYS A 283 19.14 -6.88 3.73
N GLY A 284 18.88 -6.09 4.78
CA GLY A 284 18.76 -4.63 4.70
C GLY A 284 17.38 -4.13 4.26
N TYR A 285 16.35 -4.99 4.26
CA TYR A 285 14.98 -4.66 3.82
C TYR A 285 13.93 -5.63 4.40
N VAL A 286 12.67 -5.25 4.25
CA VAL A 286 11.51 -6.11 4.52
C VAL A 286 11.46 -7.22 3.47
N THR A 287 11.46 -8.47 3.93
CA THR A 287 11.51 -9.66 3.09
C THR A 287 10.34 -10.59 3.37
N LYS A 288 10.10 -11.52 2.45
CA LYS A 288 9.08 -12.56 2.54
C LYS A 288 9.72 -13.93 2.36
N GLU A 289 9.27 -14.91 3.13
CA GLU A 289 9.66 -16.32 2.94
C GLU A 289 8.51 -17.27 3.25
N ASN A 290 8.67 -18.53 2.85
CA ASN A 290 7.76 -19.58 3.29
C ASN A 290 8.09 -19.96 4.74
N VAL A 291 7.07 -20.10 5.59
CA VAL A 291 7.22 -20.46 7.00
C VAL A 291 8.06 -21.73 7.18
N SER A 292 7.89 -22.74 6.30
CA SER A 292 8.64 -24.00 6.36
C SER A 292 10.13 -23.89 6.00
N ASN A 293 10.54 -22.80 5.36
CA ASN A 293 11.95 -22.53 5.03
C ASN A 293 12.66 -21.71 6.14
N GLY A 294 11.89 -21.05 7.00
CA GLY A 294 12.39 -20.16 8.03
C GLY A 294 12.80 -20.88 9.31
N SER A 295 13.27 -20.09 10.28
CA SER A 295 13.67 -20.56 11.62
C SER A 295 12.58 -20.41 12.67
N TRP A 296 11.34 -20.09 12.26
CA TRP A 296 10.21 -19.81 13.15
C TRP A 296 9.89 -21.02 14.02
N THR A 297 9.67 -20.80 15.31
CA THR A 297 9.46 -21.88 16.29
C THR A 297 8.08 -21.84 16.92
N SER A 298 7.51 -20.65 17.07
CA SER A 298 6.23 -20.44 17.75
C SER A 298 5.45 -19.30 17.10
N TRP A 299 4.16 -19.26 17.41
CA TRP A 299 3.29 -18.17 17.04
C TRP A 299 2.90 -17.34 18.27
N CYS A 300 2.64 -16.05 18.05
CA CYS A 300 2.32 -15.08 19.09
C CYS A 300 1.22 -14.11 18.64
N THR A 301 0.57 -13.49 19.62
CA THR A 301 -0.33 -12.35 19.42
C THR A 301 0.33 -11.07 19.92
N TYR A 302 -0.03 -9.93 19.32
CA TYR A 302 0.49 -8.61 19.70
C TYR A 302 -0.56 -7.83 20.49
N GLU A 303 -0.13 -7.12 21.53
CA GLU A 303 -1.00 -6.20 22.26
C GLU A 303 -1.46 -5.05 21.36
N GLY A 304 -2.73 -4.64 21.47
CA GLY A 304 -3.31 -3.60 20.63
C GLY A 304 -3.80 -4.10 19.26
N ILE A 305 -3.71 -5.40 18.98
CA ILE A 305 -4.27 -6.02 17.77
C ILE A 305 -5.48 -6.90 18.15
N ASP A 306 -6.59 -6.67 17.47
CA ASP A 306 -7.79 -7.48 17.53
C ASP A 306 -7.64 -8.72 16.63
N TYR A 307 -8.02 -9.89 17.18
CA TYR A 307 -7.96 -11.18 16.51
C TYR A 307 -9.36 -11.81 16.42
N PRO A 308 -9.66 -12.59 15.35
CA PRO A 308 -10.95 -13.26 15.20
C PRO A 308 -11.10 -14.42 16.18
N GLN A 309 -12.34 -14.88 16.34
CA GLN A 309 -12.70 -15.97 17.27
C GLN A 309 -11.86 -17.24 17.06
N GLU A 310 -11.51 -17.58 15.82
CA GLU A 310 -10.67 -18.75 15.51
C GLU A 310 -9.31 -18.71 16.24
N VAL A 311 -8.71 -17.53 16.38
CA VAL A 311 -7.45 -17.37 17.13
C VAL A 311 -7.69 -17.54 18.62
N THR A 312 -8.78 -16.97 19.15
CA THR A 312 -9.16 -17.14 20.56
C THR A 312 -9.41 -18.61 20.90
N ASP A 313 -10.15 -19.33 20.05
CA ASP A 313 -10.46 -20.75 20.21
C ASP A 313 -9.16 -21.59 20.21
N ALA A 314 -8.20 -21.26 19.34
CA ALA A 314 -6.90 -21.90 19.33
C ALA A 314 -6.13 -21.68 20.65
N ILE A 315 -6.11 -20.45 21.18
CA ILE A 315 -5.48 -20.12 22.47
C ILE A 315 -6.15 -20.89 23.62
N GLU A 316 -7.47 -20.95 23.66
CA GLU A 316 -8.22 -21.68 24.69
C GLU A 316 -7.88 -23.18 24.66
N SER A 317 -7.81 -23.79 23.47
CA SER A 317 -7.48 -25.21 23.32
C SER A 317 -6.11 -25.57 23.90
N LEU A 318 -5.11 -24.69 23.72
CA LEU A 318 -3.76 -24.88 24.27
C LEU A 318 -3.75 -24.83 25.81
N ASN A 319 -4.57 -23.96 26.38
CA ASN A 319 -4.68 -23.83 27.83
C ASN A 319 -5.39 -25.04 28.45
N GLU A 320 -6.41 -25.59 27.79
CA GLU A 320 -7.08 -26.82 28.24
C GLU A 320 -6.14 -28.01 28.23
N ASP A 321 -5.37 -28.22 27.16
CA ASP A 321 -4.40 -29.32 27.08
C ASP A 321 -3.31 -29.21 28.17
N SER A 322 -2.81 -27.99 28.43
CA SER A 322 -1.83 -27.76 29.51
C SER A 322 -2.37 -28.05 30.91
N SER A 323 -3.70 -27.96 31.11
CA SER A 323 -4.37 -28.25 32.37
C SER A 323 -4.61 -29.74 32.60
N LEU A 324 -4.58 -30.55 31.53
CA LEU A 324 -4.72 -32.00 31.60
C LEU A 324 -3.38 -32.72 31.83
N GLU A 325 -2.25 -32.05 31.56
CA GLU A 325 -0.90 -32.58 31.77
C GLU A 325 -0.30 -32.28 33.17
N ASN A 326 -0.97 -31.46 33.98
CA ASN A 326 -0.58 -31.14 35.38
C ASN A 326 -1.44 -31.86 36.43
#